data_AF-A0A0N5C477-F1
#
_entry.id   AF-A0A0N5C477-F1
#
_cell.length_a   1.000
_cell.length_b   1.000
_cell.length_c   1.000
_cell.angle_alpha   90.00
_cell.angle_beta   90.00
_cell.angle_gamma   90.00
#
_symmetry.space_group_name_H-M   'P 1'
#
loop_
_entity.id
_entity.type
_entity.pdbx_description
1 polymer ?
#
loop_
_entity_poly.entity_id
_entity_poly.type
_entity_poly.pdbx_seq_one_letter_code
_entity_poly.pdbx_strand_id
1 'polypeptide(L)'
;MSYTYRTIIIPQGLYISAFGNVTWIDEGINSVKAALNNTKHPEKSYVKNVTKNQEFFLYLYAGGSNYDDIGDFFVNITYNNKGEPKSLVEKIPDNCTNKDSFDYQKPIRLDIEEYACNLGNITLDEIKN
;
A
#
# COMPACT_ATOMS: atom_id res chain seq x y z
N MET A 1 -0.35 43.27 -21.58
CA MET A 1 0.04 42.61 -20.32
C MET A 1 0.60 41.25 -20.68
N SER A 2 1.88 40.99 -20.38
CA SER A 2 2.51 39.69 -20.65
C SER A 2 2.33 38.81 -19.43
N TYR A 3 1.60 37.70 -19.57
CA TYR A 3 1.47 36.71 -18.52
C TYR A 3 2.74 35.86 -18.50
N THR A 4 3.61 36.08 -17.52
CA THR A 4 4.66 35.12 -17.19
C THR A 4 3.98 33.94 -16.52
N TYR A 5 3.69 32.90 -17.30
CA TYR A 5 3.34 31.59 -16.75
C TYR A 5 4.58 31.08 -15.99
N ARG A 6 4.56 31.17 -14.66
CA ARG A 6 5.48 30.37 -13.85
C ARG A 6 5.04 28.93 -14.02
N THR A 7 5.78 28.16 -14.81
CA THR A 7 5.69 26.70 -14.78
C THR A 7 6.08 26.29 -13.37
N ILE A 8 5.10 25.99 -12.53
CA ILE A 8 5.33 25.33 -11.26
C ILE A 8 5.70 23.89 -11.63
N ILE A 9 6.98 23.56 -11.56
CA ILE A 9 7.41 22.16 -11.60
C ILE A 9 6.92 21.56 -10.28
N ILE A 10 5.73 20.97 -10.29
CA ILE A 10 5.30 20.09 -9.21
C ILE A 10 6.26 18.90 -9.30
N PRO A 11 7.06 18.60 -8.26
CA PRO A 11 7.88 17.41 -8.27
C PRO A 11 6.95 16.23 -8.55
N GLN A 12 7.18 15.53 -9.67
CA GLN A 12 6.46 14.31 -9.99
C GLN A 12 6.76 13.31 -8.88
N GLY A 13 5.79 13.18 -7.99
CA GLY A 13 5.87 12.34 -6.81
C GLY A 13 5.37 10.96 -7.15
N LEU A 14 6.18 9.94 -6.88
CA LEU A 14 5.77 8.56 -7.00
C LEU A 14 4.96 8.13 -5.79
N TYR A 15 3.85 7.44 -6.03
CA TYR A 15 3.06 6.76 -5.02
C TYR A 15 3.01 5.26 -5.29
N ILE A 16 3.03 4.47 -4.23
CA ILE A 16 2.68 3.04 -4.28
C ILE A 16 1.30 2.89 -3.67
N SER A 17 0.39 2.25 -4.39
CA SER A 17 -0.85 1.75 -3.84
C SER A 17 -0.86 0.22 -3.79
N ALA A 18 -1.50 -0.31 -2.76
CA ALA A 18 -1.67 -1.73 -2.54
C ALA A 18 -3.12 -2.00 -2.17
N PHE A 19 -3.72 -2.98 -2.83
CA PHE A 19 -5.10 -3.36 -2.62
C PHE A 19 -5.26 -4.87 -2.67
N GLY A 20 -6.31 -5.37 -2.04
CA GLY A 20 -6.59 -6.79 -1.96
C GLY A 20 -7.78 -7.06 -1.04
N ASN A 21 -8.20 -8.31 -0.98
CA ASN A 21 -9.28 -8.74 -0.12
C ASN A 21 -8.73 -9.52 1.08
N VAL A 22 -9.27 -9.29 2.27
CA VAL A 22 -8.89 -10.06 3.46
C VAL A 22 -10.07 -10.89 3.94
N THR A 23 -9.82 -12.17 4.14
CA THR A 23 -10.83 -13.16 4.55
C THR A 23 -10.34 -13.93 5.76
N TRP A 24 -11.27 -14.45 6.56
CA TRP A 24 -10.95 -15.30 7.70
C TRP A 24 -12.13 -16.17 8.07
N ILE A 25 -11.88 -17.37 8.57
CA ILE A 25 -12.93 -18.29 9.00
C ILE A 25 -13.22 -18.13 10.49
N ASP A 26 -12.18 -17.99 11.33
CA ASP A 26 -12.29 -17.94 12.79
C ASP A 26 -13.08 -16.70 13.26
N GLU A 27 -14.17 -16.93 13.99
CA GLU A 27 -15.02 -15.86 14.55
C GLU A 27 -14.33 -15.08 15.68
N GLY A 28 -13.27 -15.65 16.27
CA GLY A 28 -12.42 -14.98 17.26
C GLY A 28 -11.54 -13.89 16.65
N ILE A 29 -11.48 -13.77 15.32
CA ILE A 29 -10.70 -12.74 14.64
C ILE A 29 -11.44 -11.40 14.61
N ASN A 30 -10.80 -10.38 15.16
CA ASN A 30 -11.32 -9.01 15.22
C ASN A 30 -10.20 -7.96 15.15
N SER A 31 -10.59 -6.68 15.12
CA SER A 31 -9.66 -5.53 15.13
C SER A 31 -8.63 -5.55 14.00
N VAL A 32 -9.03 -6.03 12.81
CA VAL A 32 -8.15 -6.20 11.66
C VAL A 32 -7.80 -4.84 11.04
N LYS A 33 -6.50 -4.57 10.90
CA LYS A 33 -5.95 -3.37 10.26
C LYS A 33 -4.87 -3.75 9.27
N ALA A 34 -4.85 -3.09 8.12
CA ALA A 34 -3.78 -3.18 7.16
C ALA A 34 -2.99 -1.87 7.14
N ALA A 35 -1.66 -1.97 7.10
CA ALA A 35 -0.74 -0.86 7.04
C ALA A 35 0.21 -1.03 5.86
N LEU A 36 0.23 -0.07 4.94
CA LEU A 36 1.26 0.01 3.90
C LEU A 36 2.45 0.77 4.46
N ASN A 37 3.62 0.14 4.45
CA ASN A 37 4.85 0.64 5.04
C ASN A 37 5.97 0.67 4.00
N ASN A 38 6.99 1.45 4.29
CA ASN A 38 8.18 1.61 3.49
C ASN A 38 9.44 1.50 4.37
N THR A 39 10.45 0.74 3.93
CA THR A 39 11.67 0.53 4.74
C THR A 39 12.59 1.75 4.84
N LYS A 40 12.56 2.66 3.87
CA LYS A 40 13.29 3.95 3.89
C LYS A 40 12.59 5.02 4.73
N HIS A 41 11.27 4.96 4.78
CA HIS A 41 10.42 5.90 5.52
C HIS A 41 9.55 5.15 6.54
N PRO A 42 10.15 4.46 7.54
CA PRO A 42 9.39 3.68 8.52
C PRO A 42 8.48 4.56 9.39
N GLU A 43 8.75 5.87 9.46
CA GLU A 43 7.90 6.86 10.14
C GLU A 43 6.60 7.15 9.39
N LYS A 44 6.50 6.76 8.11
CA LYS A 44 5.32 6.95 7.28
C LYS A 44 4.64 5.61 7.04
N SER A 45 3.38 5.54 7.42
CA SER A 45 2.51 4.41 7.09
C SER A 45 1.12 4.90 6.76
N TYR A 46 0.45 4.21 5.85
CA TYR A 46 -0.98 4.40 5.62
C TYR A 46 -1.72 3.21 6.22
N VAL A 47 -2.50 3.49 7.27
CA VAL A 47 -3.20 2.46 8.05
C VAL A 47 -4.70 2.58 7.86
N LYS A 48 -5.37 1.44 7.65
CA LYS A 48 -6.83 1.40 7.52
C LYS A 48 -7.40 0.18 8.23
N ASN A 49 -8.61 0.33 8.77
CA ASN A 49 -9.40 -0.81 9.22
C ASN A 49 -9.79 -1.67 8.01
N VAL A 50 -9.80 -2.98 8.21
CA VAL A 50 -10.18 -3.96 7.20
C VAL A 50 -11.48 -4.62 7.61
N THR A 51 -12.37 -4.79 6.64
CA THR A 51 -13.64 -5.50 6.83
C THR A 51 -13.59 -6.83 6.11
N LYS A 52 -14.11 -7.88 6.75
CA LYS A 52 -14.14 -9.24 6.21
C LYS A 52 -14.77 -9.25 4.82
N ASN A 53 -14.12 -9.92 3.87
CA ASN A 53 -14.59 -10.06 2.49
C ASN A 53 -14.78 -8.72 1.76
N GLN A 54 -14.12 -7.64 2.22
CA GLN A 54 -14.10 -6.37 1.52
C GLN A 54 -12.67 -6.02 1.09
N GLU A 55 -12.57 -5.46 -0.11
CA GLU A 55 -11.31 -4.95 -0.63
C GLU A 55 -10.83 -3.76 0.23
N PHE A 56 -9.58 -3.82 0.65
CA PHE A 56 -8.89 -2.66 1.19
C PHE A 56 -8.07 -1.99 0.09
N PHE A 57 -7.84 -0.69 0.26
CA PHE A 57 -6.97 0.11 -0.60
C PHE A 57 -6.11 1.00 0.29
N LEU A 58 -4.80 0.94 0.09
CA LEU A 58 -3.78 1.71 0.81
C LEU A 58 -2.91 2.40 -0.23
N TYR A 59 -2.38 3.57 0.11
CA TYR A 59 -1.45 4.29 -0.74
C TYR A 59 -0.43 5.04 0.10
N LEU A 60 0.82 5.10 -0.36
CA LEU A 60 1.91 5.73 0.35
C LEU A 60 2.82 6.45 -0.65
N TYR A 61 3.24 7.66 -0.27
CA TYR A 61 4.21 8.42 -1.05
C TYR A 61 5.60 7.79 -0.96
N ALA A 62 6.20 7.52 -2.12
CA ALA A 62 7.46 6.81 -2.28
C ALA A 62 8.68 7.71 -2.47
N GLY A 63 8.49 8.97 -2.88
CA GLY A 63 9.58 9.89 -3.24
C GLY A 63 9.44 10.46 -4.64
N GLY A 64 10.38 11.30 -5.09
CA GLY A 64 10.29 11.98 -6.39
C GLY A 64 11.67 12.16 -7.04
N SER A 65 11.76 11.80 -8.32
CA SER A 65 12.89 11.84 -9.28
C SER A 65 13.91 10.69 -9.33
N ASN A 66 14.00 9.79 -8.33
CA ASN A 66 14.93 8.65 -8.39
C ASN A 66 14.27 7.34 -7.91
N TYR A 67 13.77 6.53 -8.86
CA TYR A 67 13.06 5.26 -8.58
C TYR A 67 13.93 4.22 -7.90
N ASP A 68 15.24 4.26 -8.13
CA ASP A 68 16.19 3.26 -7.61
C ASP A 68 16.37 3.35 -6.08
N ASP A 69 15.83 4.38 -5.43
CA ASP A 69 16.06 4.66 -4.00
C ASP A 69 14.80 4.70 -3.13
N ILE A 70 13.66 4.26 -3.66
CA ILE A 70 12.37 4.36 -2.95
C ILE A 70 12.20 3.33 -1.82
N GLY A 71 13.06 2.31 -1.74
CA GLY A 71 13.01 1.26 -0.73
C GLY A 71 11.97 0.18 -0.98
N ASP A 72 11.93 -0.79 -0.07
CA ASP A 72 10.96 -1.90 -0.11
C ASP A 72 9.64 -1.47 0.50
N PHE A 73 8.55 -1.92 -0.11
CA PHE A 73 7.20 -1.75 0.39
C PHE A 73 6.64 -3.08 0.89
N PHE A 74 5.85 -3.01 1.96
CA PHE A 74 5.15 -4.17 2.50
C PHE A 74 3.84 -3.77 3.15
N VAL A 75 2.87 -4.68 3.09
CA VAL A 75 1.61 -4.57 3.82
C VAL A 75 1.71 -5.41 5.09
N ASN A 76 1.53 -4.79 6.24
CA ASN A 76 1.41 -5.47 7.52
C ASN A 76 -0.07 -5.51 7.92
N ILE A 77 -0.63 -6.71 8.06
CA ILE A 77 -1.98 -6.93 8.55
C ILE A 77 -1.89 -7.35 10.01
N THR A 78 -2.40 -6.51 10.89
CA THR A 78 -2.48 -6.78 12.33
C THR A 78 -3.91 -7.12 12.71
N TYR A 79 -4.07 -8.09 13.59
CA TYR A 79 -5.37 -8.56 14.03
C TYR A 79 -5.29 -9.17 15.42
N ASN A 80 -6.43 -9.27 16.09
CA ASN A 80 -6.56 -10.06 17.30
C ASN A 80 -7.21 -11.39 16.94
N ASN A 81 -6.69 -12.51 17.45
CA ASN A 81 -7.30 -13.82 17.34
C ASN A 81 -7.49 -14.39 18.75
N LYS A 82 -8.74 -14.54 19.20
CA LYS A 82 -9.10 -15.09 20.53
C LYS A 82 -8.37 -14.39 21.70
N GLY A 83 -8.17 -13.08 21.59
CA GLY A 83 -7.48 -12.28 22.60
C GLY A 83 -5.98 -12.11 22.35
N GLU A 84 -5.37 -12.90 21.47
CA GLU A 84 -3.94 -12.79 21.15
C GLU A 84 -3.68 -11.85 19.96
N PRO A 85 -2.77 -10.88 20.08
CA PRO A 85 -2.34 -10.08 18.93
C PRO A 85 -1.53 -10.94 17.95
N LYS A 86 -1.83 -10.82 16.66
CA LYS A 86 -1.14 -11.48 15.54
C LYS A 86 -0.82 -10.46 14.46
N SER A 87 0.17 -10.79 13.63
CA SER A 87 0.53 -10.00 12.45
C SER A 87 0.93 -10.90 11.28
N LEU A 88 0.51 -10.51 10.07
CA LEU A 88 0.95 -11.10 8.81
C LEU A 88 1.61 -10.00 7.97
N VAL A 89 2.80 -10.26 7.45
CA VAL A 89 3.54 -9.29 6.63
C VAL A 89 3.65 -9.83 5.20
N GLU A 90 3.06 -9.10 4.26
CA GLU A 90 3.12 -9.38 2.84
C GLU A 90 4.05 -8.38 2.16
N LYS A 91 5.14 -8.85 1.55
CA LYS A 91 6.02 -8.00 0.76
C LYS A 91 5.28 -7.59 -0.52
N ILE A 92 5.35 -6.31 -0.90
CA ILE A 92 4.93 -5.88 -2.23
C ILE A 92 5.93 -6.46 -3.25
N PRO A 93 5.48 -7.24 -4.24
CA PRO A 93 6.35 -7.75 -5.29
C PRO A 93 7.14 -6.65 -6.00
N ASP A 94 8.41 -6.88 -6.31
CA ASP A 94 9.27 -5.86 -6.94
C ASP A 94 8.78 -5.45 -8.35
N ASN A 95 8.01 -6.34 -9.00
CA ASN A 95 7.33 -6.05 -10.27
C ASN A 95 6.06 -5.21 -10.12
N CYS A 96 5.71 -4.78 -8.90
CA CYS A 96 4.70 -3.76 -8.63
C CYS A 96 5.31 -2.40 -8.31
N THR A 97 6.64 -2.29 -8.20
CA THR A 97 7.33 -1.05 -7.79
C THR A 97 8.41 -0.63 -8.78
N ASN A 98 8.41 -1.21 -9.99
CA ASN A 98 9.38 -0.89 -11.03
C ASN A 98 8.75 -0.01 -12.13
N LYS A 99 9.60 0.68 -12.90
CA LYS A 99 9.17 1.60 -13.97
C LYS A 99 8.32 0.98 -15.06
N ASP A 100 8.42 -0.31 -15.27
CA ASP A 100 7.66 -1.03 -16.29
C ASP A 100 6.28 -1.49 -15.76
N SER A 101 6.04 -1.38 -14.45
CA SER A 101 4.80 -1.74 -13.74
C SER A 101 3.71 -0.68 -13.80
N PHE A 102 3.91 0.43 -14.53
CA PHE A 102 2.95 1.53 -14.54
C PHE A 102 1.60 1.11 -15.11
N ASP A 103 0.63 0.86 -14.23
CA ASP A 103 -0.76 0.65 -14.62
C ASP A 103 -1.52 1.98 -14.56
N TYR A 104 -1.66 2.61 -15.73
CA TYR A 104 -2.38 3.87 -15.93
C TYR A 104 -3.89 3.80 -15.64
N GLN A 105 -4.44 2.66 -15.25
CA GLN A 105 -5.90 2.49 -15.17
C GLN A 105 -6.57 3.09 -13.92
N LYS A 106 -5.81 3.52 -12.90
CA LYS A 106 -6.42 4.18 -11.72
C LYS A 106 -5.60 5.36 -11.17
N PRO A 107 -5.29 6.41 -11.96
CA PRO A 107 -4.69 7.59 -11.36
C PRO A 107 -5.74 8.27 -10.48
N ILE A 108 -5.48 8.35 -9.18
CA ILE A 108 -6.30 9.16 -8.28
C ILE A 108 -6.19 10.65 -8.69
N ARG A 109 -5.10 11.04 -9.38
CA ARG A 109 -4.89 12.34 -10.06
C ARG A 109 -3.95 12.20 -11.26
N LEU A 110 -4.24 12.90 -12.36
CA LEU A 110 -3.50 12.86 -13.64
C LEU A 110 -2.04 13.34 -13.57
N ASP A 111 -1.63 13.98 -12.49
CA ASP A 111 -0.27 14.55 -12.31
C ASP A 111 0.63 13.72 -11.38
N ILE A 112 0.17 12.53 -10.96
CA ILE A 112 0.84 11.66 -10.00
C ILE A 112 1.17 10.34 -10.69
N GLU A 113 2.43 9.93 -10.59
CA GLU A 113 2.85 8.58 -10.95
C GLU A 113 2.48 7.63 -9.83
N GLU A 114 1.63 6.64 -10.13
CA GLU A 114 1.13 5.68 -9.15
C GLU A 114 1.36 4.26 -9.66
N TYR A 115 2.02 3.42 -8.85
CA TYR A 115 2.02 1.98 -9.07
C TYR A 115 0.98 1.33 -8.18
N ALA A 116 0.05 0.61 -8.79
CA ALA A 116 -1.01 -0.09 -8.08
C ALA A 116 -0.74 -1.59 -8.04
N CYS A 117 -0.61 -2.16 -6.85
CA CYS A 117 -0.36 -3.58 -6.66
C CYS A 117 -1.58 -4.31 -6.11
N ASN A 118 -2.03 -5.33 -6.84
CA ASN A 118 -3.07 -6.24 -6.38
C ASN A 118 -2.44 -7.41 -5.61
N LEU A 119 -2.72 -7.49 -4.31
CA LEU A 119 -2.27 -8.56 -3.42
C LEU A 119 -3.18 -9.79 -3.44
N GLY A 120 -4.27 -9.76 -4.22
CA GLY A 120 -5.22 -10.85 -4.32
C GLY A 120 -6.00 -11.07 -3.04
N ASN A 121 -6.30 -12.33 -2.74
CA ASN A 121 -7.03 -12.72 -1.54
C ASN A 121 -6.06 -13.19 -0.44
N ILE A 122 -6.09 -12.52 0.70
CA ILE A 122 -5.27 -12.82 1.87
C ILE A 122 -6.17 -13.48 2.91
N THR A 123 -5.82 -14.69 3.33
CA THR A 123 -6.58 -15.43 4.35
C THR A 123 -5.85 -15.33 5.69
N LEU A 124 -6.54 -14.82 6.72
CA LEU A 124 -6.05 -14.85 8.10
C LEU A 124 -6.48 -16.17 8.73
N ASP A 125 -5.51 -17.07 8.87
CA ASP A 125 -5.67 -18.32 9.59
C ASP A 125 -4.83 -18.31 10.86
N GLU A 126 -4.97 -19.36 11.68
CA GLU A 126 -3.95 -19.68 12.68
C GLU A 126 -2.64 -19.94 11.93
N ILE A 127 -1.76 -18.94 11.90
CA ILE A 127 -0.35 -19.16 11.55
C ILE A 127 0.17 -20.15 12.58
N LYS A 128 0.26 -21.43 12.18
CA LYS A 128 0.96 -22.45 12.95
C LYS A 128 2.43 -22.05 12.95
N ASN A 129 2.88 -21.50 14.08
CA ASN A 129 4.31 -21.43 14.39
C ASN A 129 4.87 -22.85 14.51
#